data_AF-A0A7Y8WM70-F1
#
_entry.id   AF-A0A7Y8WM70-F1
#
_cell.length_a   1.000
_cell.length_b   1.000
_cell.length_c   1.000
_cell.angle_alpha   90.00
_cell.angle_beta   90.00
_cell.angle_gamma   90.00
#
_symmetry.space_group_name_H-M   'P 1'
#
loop_
_entity.id
_entity.type
_entity.pdbx_description
1 polymer ?
#
loop_
_entity_poly.entity_id
_entity_poly.type
_entity_poly.pdbx_seq_one_letter_code
_entity_poly.pdbx_strand_id
1 'polypeptide(L)'
;MERPKNKFLAELEKGLVNHQDKQSILMEYETHIDEILIEAYDCKNEFEVMERIISRLGGPEEIAALWKEELSVTPSNMKWLFILMNVLFFGGGSLLTLFHNVYQWDWLSIIWSHLTAIPTIIAIIYMFFWALLGYEIGKGFGHGGRTLLKKTFLLSLIPNLLLMVLTVFEIIPHSWFEPLLTKSFIIACIILTLILYPISWLGYRWGRKASI
;
A
#
# COMPACT_ATOMS: atom_id res chain seq x y z
N MET A 1 -6.70 25.95 30.02
CA MET A 1 -5.59 25.58 29.12
C MET A 1 -6.05 24.90 27.82
N GLU A 2 -7.32 24.49 27.68
CA GLU A 2 -7.82 23.85 26.44
C GLU A 2 -8.02 24.80 25.25
N ARG A 3 -8.19 26.12 25.49
CA ARG A 3 -8.39 27.12 24.43
C ARG A 3 -7.23 27.21 23.41
N PRO A 4 -5.95 27.30 23.84
CA PRO A 4 -4.80 27.27 22.93
C PRO A 4 -4.75 26.02 22.05
N LYS A 5 -4.96 24.84 22.65
CA LYS A 5 -5.02 23.55 21.94
C LYS A 5 -6.09 23.55 20.85
N ASN A 6 -7.33 23.90 21.22
CA ASN A 6 -8.44 23.91 20.26
C ASN A 6 -8.23 24.91 19.12
N LYS A 7 -7.61 26.06 19.40
CA LYS A 7 -7.29 27.05 18.38
C LYS A 7 -6.22 26.55 17.41
N PHE A 8 -5.15 25.94 17.92
CA PHE A 8 -4.08 25.36 17.09
C PHE A 8 -4.62 24.24 16.19
N LEU A 9 -5.39 23.31 16.76
CA LEU A 9 -5.97 22.20 16.01
C LEU A 9 -6.96 22.69 14.95
N ALA A 10 -7.77 23.71 15.23
CA ALA A 10 -8.69 24.28 14.25
C ALA A 10 -7.96 24.99 13.09
N GLU A 11 -6.83 25.64 13.34
CA GLU A 11 -6.00 26.26 12.29
C GLU A 11 -5.29 25.19 11.45
N LEU A 12 -4.73 24.16 12.10
CA LEU A 12 -4.15 23.01 11.40
C LEU A 12 -5.21 22.28 10.56
N GLU A 13 -6.42 22.10 11.09
CA GLU A 13 -7.55 21.50 10.40
C GLU A 13 -7.89 22.24 9.09
N LYS A 14 -7.88 23.58 9.14
CA LYS A 14 -8.08 24.44 7.97
C LYS A 14 -6.93 24.37 6.97
N GLY A 15 -5.70 24.06 7.39
CA GLY A 15 -4.59 23.81 6.50
C GLY A 15 -4.71 22.48 5.73
N LEU A 16 -5.35 21.49 6.37
CA LEU A 16 -5.46 20.09 5.93
C LEU A 16 -6.75 19.73 5.17
N VAL A 17 -7.56 20.70 4.70
CA VAL A 17 -8.95 20.53 4.21
C VAL A 17 -9.26 19.26 3.39
N ASN A 18 -8.32 18.79 2.56
CA ASN A 18 -8.48 17.60 1.70
C ASN A 18 -7.49 16.46 2.01
N HIS A 19 -6.86 16.45 3.19
CA HIS A 19 -5.88 15.43 3.55
C HIS A 19 -6.59 14.11 3.90
N GLN A 20 -6.22 13.01 3.23
CA GLN A 20 -6.81 11.69 3.46
C GLN A 20 -6.68 11.25 4.93
N ASP A 21 -5.52 11.53 5.53
CA ASP A 21 -5.20 11.14 6.91
C ASP A 21 -5.42 12.29 7.91
N LYS A 22 -6.23 13.31 7.56
CA LYS A 22 -6.51 14.50 8.37
C LYS A 22 -6.81 14.17 9.83
N GLN A 23 -7.67 13.20 10.10
CA GLN A 23 -8.03 12.83 11.47
C GLN A 23 -6.88 12.19 12.25
N SER A 24 -6.03 11.40 11.57
CA SER A 24 -4.87 10.78 12.21
C SER A 24 -3.84 11.84 12.60
N ILE A 25 -3.56 12.78 11.70
CA ILE A 25 -2.64 13.89 11.94
C ILE A 25 -3.14 14.74 13.10
N LEU A 26 -4.43 15.12 13.10
CA LEU A 26 -5.00 15.90 14.19
C LEU A 26 -4.88 15.20 15.54
N MET A 27 -5.12 13.88 15.60
CA MET A 27 -5.03 13.11 16.85
C MET A 27 -3.58 12.95 17.35
N GLU A 28 -2.61 12.86 16.44
CA GLU A 28 -1.19 12.82 16.77
C GLU A 28 -0.74 14.15 17.38
N TYR A 29 -1.04 15.27 16.71
CA TYR A 29 -0.74 16.60 17.24
C TYR A 29 -1.54 16.91 18.51
N GLU A 30 -2.76 16.37 18.65
CA GLU A 30 -3.53 16.48 19.88
C GLU A 30 -2.78 15.87 21.06
N THR A 31 -2.23 14.67 20.89
CA THR A 31 -1.47 13.96 21.92
C THR A 31 -0.21 14.73 22.31
N HIS A 32 0.53 15.25 21.33
CA HIS A 32 1.74 16.04 21.58
C HIS A 32 1.45 17.38 22.25
N ILE A 33 0.34 18.04 21.90
CA ILE A 33 -0.07 19.27 22.57
C ILE A 33 -0.46 18.98 24.01
N ASP A 34 -1.14 17.86 24.29
CA ASP A 34 -1.49 17.46 25.66
C ASP A 34 -0.24 17.23 26.51
N GLU A 35 0.81 16.61 25.96
CA GLU A 35 2.11 16.48 26.64
C GLU A 35 2.74 17.85 26.94
N ILE A 36 2.71 18.78 25.97
CA ILE A 36 3.23 20.14 26.16
C ILE A 36 2.43 20.91 27.22
N LEU A 37 1.11 20.73 27.27
CA LEU A 37 0.25 21.37 28.26
C LEU A 37 0.53 20.89 29.69
N ILE A 38 0.88 19.61 29.86
CA ILE A 38 1.29 19.06 31.15
C ILE A 38 2.61 19.71 31.61
N GLU A 39 3.55 19.94 30.68
CA GLU A 39 4.83 20.59 30.97
C GLU A 39 4.73 22.12 31.15
N ALA A 40 3.65 22.75 30.67
CA ALA A 40 3.46 24.21 30.66
C ALA A 40 2.84 24.78 31.94
N TYR A 41 3.03 24.13 33.10
CA TYR A 41 2.48 24.59 34.39
C TYR A 41 3.09 25.92 34.85
N ASP A 42 4.26 26.29 34.34
CA ASP A 42 4.96 27.56 34.59
C ASP A 42 4.44 28.74 33.76
N CYS A 43 3.64 28.49 32.73
CA CYS A 43 3.09 29.53 31.86
C CYS A 43 1.99 30.32 32.57
N LYS A 44 2.09 31.65 32.52
CA LYS A 44 1.19 32.56 33.25
C LYS A 44 -0.06 32.94 32.47
N ASN A 45 -0.06 32.76 31.15
CA ASN A 45 -1.16 33.15 30.27
C ASN A 45 -1.27 32.24 29.03
N GLU A 46 -2.41 32.34 28.33
CA GLU A 46 -2.69 31.54 27.12
C GLU A 46 -1.73 31.84 25.96
N PHE A 47 -1.12 33.03 25.94
CA PHE A 47 -0.19 33.44 24.90
C PHE A 47 1.16 32.71 25.03
N GLU A 48 1.72 32.62 26.24
CA GLU A 48 2.94 31.86 26.55
C GLU A 48 2.76 30.37 26.26
N VAL A 49 1.57 29.83 26.54
CA VAL A 49 1.24 28.44 26.20
C VAL A 49 1.23 28.24 24.68
N MET A 50 0.61 29.15 23.93
CA MET A 50 0.58 29.09 22.47
C MET A 50 1.98 29.25 21.87
N GLU A 51 2.78 30.17 22.38
CA GLU A 51 4.17 30.37 21.95
C GLU A 51 5.01 29.12 22.21
N ARG A 52 4.82 28.44 23.35
CA ARG A 52 5.51 27.19 23.65
C ARG A 52 5.09 26.05 22.72
N ILE A 53 3.80 25.96 22.38
CA ILE A 53 3.30 25.00 21.39
C ILE A 53 3.95 25.25 20.04
N ILE A 54 3.94 26.49 19.54
CA ILE A 54 4.52 26.88 18.25
C ILE A 54 6.05 26.67 18.26
N SER A 55 6.73 27.01 19.35
CA SER A 55 8.18 26.84 19.50
C SER A 55 8.62 25.38 19.40
N ARG A 56 7.83 24.43 19.91
CA ARG A 56 8.19 23.00 19.88
C ARG A 56 7.71 22.28 18.62
N LEU A 57 6.51 22.58 18.15
CA LEU A 57 5.85 21.84 17.08
C LEU A 57 5.94 22.54 15.71
N GLY A 58 6.25 23.83 15.69
CA GLY A 58 6.12 24.69 14.51
C GLY A 58 4.73 25.31 14.40
N GLY A 59 4.57 26.25 13.47
CA GLY A 59 3.28 26.89 13.21
C GLY A 59 2.28 25.94 12.54
N PRO A 60 0.96 26.07 12.78
CA PRO A 60 -0.04 25.23 12.14
C PRO A 60 -0.03 25.34 10.60
N GLU A 61 0.34 26.52 10.07
CA GLU A 61 0.52 26.75 8.63
C GLU A 61 1.76 26.03 8.07
N GLU A 62 2.87 26.02 8.81
CA GLU A 62 4.11 25.34 8.43
C GLU A 62 3.92 23.82 8.44
N ILE A 63 3.26 23.30 9.47
CA ILE A 63 2.89 21.88 9.56
C ILE A 63 1.99 21.50 8.39
N ALA A 64 0.96 22.31 8.09
CA ALA A 64 0.09 22.04 6.96
C ALA A 64 0.83 22.08 5.60
N ALA A 65 1.87 22.92 5.47
CA ALA A 65 2.72 22.97 4.28
C ALA A 65 3.61 21.73 4.16
N LEU A 66 4.25 21.30 5.26
CA LEU A 66 5.03 20.06 5.34
C LEU A 66 4.22 18.84 4.91
N TRP A 67 3.02 18.68 5.47
CA TRP A 67 2.12 17.57 5.11
C TRP A 67 1.62 17.66 3.66
N LYS A 68 1.46 18.86 3.09
CA LYS A 68 1.15 19.02 1.66
C LYS A 68 2.32 18.62 0.75
N GLU A 69 3.55 18.89 1.15
CA GLU A 69 4.75 18.54 0.38
C GLU A 69 5.00 17.03 0.43
N GLU A 70 4.84 16.40 1.59
CA GLU A 70 4.98 14.94 1.76
C GLU A 70 3.91 14.15 0.99
N LEU A 71 2.72 14.72 0.78
CA LEU A 71 1.68 14.18 -0.11
C LEU A 71 2.06 14.22 -1.59
N SER A 72 2.90 15.15 -2.04
CA SER A 72 3.27 15.25 -3.46
C SER A 72 4.15 14.07 -3.90
N VAL A 73 4.86 13.45 -2.95
CA VAL A 73 5.86 12.42 -3.22
C VAL A 73 5.33 11.00 -2.95
N THR A 74 4.35 10.81 -2.05
CA THR A 74 4.23 9.51 -1.35
C THR A 74 2.94 8.68 -1.56
N PRO A 75 1.71 9.22 -1.71
CA PRO A 75 0.50 8.36 -1.74
C PRO A 75 -0.07 8.00 -3.13
N SER A 76 -0.14 8.95 -4.05
CA SER A 76 -0.87 8.77 -5.32
C SER A 76 -0.11 7.91 -6.31
N ASN A 77 1.19 8.18 -6.46
CA ASN A 77 2.04 7.52 -7.45
C ASN A 77 2.23 6.04 -7.13
N MET A 78 2.39 5.67 -5.85
CA MET A 78 2.56 4.27 -5.43
C MET A 78 1.28 3.44 -5.63
N LYS A 79 0.11 4.03 -5.38
CA LYS A 79 -1.18 3.37 -5.60
C LYS A 79 -1.42 3.10 -7.10
N TRP A 80 -1.06 4.05 -7.96
CA TRP A 80 -1.11 3.89 -9.41
C TRP A 80 -0.06 2.92 -9.94
N LEU A 81 1.18 2.95 -9.41
CA LEU A 81 2.22 1.97 -9.75
C LEU A 81 1.75 0.54 -9.45
N PHE A 82 1.08 0.35 -8.33
CA PHE A 82 0.52 -0.95 -7.96
C PHE A 82 -0.59 -1.42 -8.89
N ILE A 83 -1.55 -0.56 -9.21
CA ILE A 83 -2.64 -0.87 -10.14
C ILE A 83 -2.04 -1.18 -11.52
N LEU A 84 -1.08 -0.36 -11.97
CA LEU A 84 -0.38 -0.53 -13.24
C LEU A 84 0.39 -1.86 -13.31
N MET A 85 1.14 -2.21 -12.26
CA MET A 85 1.86 -3.49 -12.20
C MET A 85 0.92 -4.69 -12.26
N ASN A 86 -0.20 -4.66 -11.54
CA ASN A 86 -1.18 -5.74 -11.60
C ASN A 86 -1.86 -5.84 -12.95
N VAL A 87 -2.21 -4.71 -13.56
CA VAL A 87 -2.78 -4.67 -14.92
C VAL A 87 -1.74 -5.18 -15.94
N LEU A 88 -0.47 -4.84 -15.79
CA LEU A 88 0.61 -5.35 -16.65
C LEU A 88 0.81 -6.85 -16.48
N PHE A 89 0.88 -7.36 -15.25
CA PHE A 89 1.06 -8.78 -15.00
C PHE A 89 -0.15 -9.60 -15.47
N PHE A 90 -1.36 -9.17 -15.10
CA PHE A 90 -2.59 -9.89 -15.44
C PHE A 90 -2.97 -9.72 -16.91
N GLY A 91 -2.96 -8.49 -17.42
CA GLY A 91 -3.28 -8.17 -18.81
C GLY A 91 -2.21 -8.66 -19.77
N GLY A 92 -0.93 -8.47 -19.44
CA GLY A 92 0.19 -8.99 -20.22
C GLY A 92 0.20 -10.52 -20.27
N GLY A 93 -0.01 -11.19 -19.13
CA GLY A 93 -0.17 -12.65 -19.09
C GLY A 93 -1.35 -13.14 -19.94
N SER A 94 -2.52 -12.51 -19.79
CA SER A 94 -3.73 -12.86 -20.54
C SER A 94 -3.56 -12.67 -22.05
N LEU A 95 -2.97 -11.54 -22.48
CA LEU A 95 -2.69 -11.26 -23.89
C LEU A 95 -1.66 -12.24 -24.44
N LEU A 96 -0.61 -12.55 -23.69
CA LEU A 96 0.42 -13.51 -24.10
C LEU A 96 -0.19 -14.90 -24.31
N THR A 97 -1.04 -15.37 -23.39
CA THR A 97 -1.77 -16.63 -23.53
C THR A 97 -2.68 -16.63 -24.76
N LEU A 98 -3.45 -15.55 -24.98
CA LEU A 98 -4.33 -15.43 -26.14
C LEU A 98 -3.55 -15.44 -27.46
N PHE A 99 -2.49 -14.63 -27.57
CA PHE A 99 -1.69 -14.56 -28.79
C PHE A 99 -0.97 -15.89 -29.09
N HIS A 100 -0.49 -16.58 -28.05
CA HIS A 100 0.17 -17.87 -28.24
C HIS A 100 -0.78 -18.89 -28.86
N ASN A 101 -2.01 -18.92 -28.36
CA ASN A 101 -2.97 -19.95 -28.75
C ASN A 101 -3.69 -19.64 -30.06
N VAL A 102 -3.82 -18.36 -30.42
CA VAL A 102 -4.50 -17.94 -31.67
C VAL A 102 -3.53 -17.83 -32.85
N TYR A 103 -2.31 -17.35 -32.64
CA TYR A 103 -1.43 -16.94 -33.75
C TYR A 103 -0.24 -17.87 -34.03
N GLN A 104 0.02 -18.89 -33.22
CA GLN A 104 1.10 -19.89 -33.40
C GLN A 104 2.45 -19.32 -33.88
N TRP A 105 2.81 -18.10 -33.45
CA TRP A 105 4.05 -17.47 -33.87
C TRP A 105 5.27 -18.07 -33.19
N ASP A 106 6.31 -18.41 -33.96
CA ASP A 106 7.53 -19.08 -33.46
C ASP A 106 8.28 -18.27 -32.40
N TRP A 107 8.36 -16.95 -32.53
CA TRP A 107 9.01 -16.09 -31.52
C TRP A 107 8.23 -16.09 -30.20
N LEU A 108 6.91 -16.19 -30.27
CA LEU A 108 6.04 -16.19 -29.10
C LEU A 108 6.08 -17.55 -28.38
N SER A 109 6.25 -18.65 -29.13
CA SER A 109 6.43 -20.00 -28.55
C SER A 109 7.75 -20.12 -27.79
N ILE A 110 8.83 -19.49 -28.27
CA ILE A 110 10.12 -19.42 -27.55
C ILE A 110 9.97 -18.65 -26.24
N ILE A 111 9.33 -17.48 -26.25
CA ILE A 111 9.06 -16.69 -25.04
C ILE A 111 8.19 -17.50 -24.06
N TRP A 112 7.14 -18.14 -24.56
CA TRP A 112 6.25 -18.99 -23.77
C TRP A 112 7.00 -20.17 -23.14
N SER A 113 7.86 -20.85 -23.90
CA SER A 113 8.71 -21.95 -23.42
C SER A 113 9.60 -21.53 -22.26
N HIS A 114 10.29 -20.39 -22.36
CA HIS A 114 11.14 -19.90 -21.29
C HIS A 114 10.34 -19.46 -20.06
N LEU A 115 9.23 -18.76 -20.27
CA LEU A 115 8.38 -18.28 -19.18
C LEU A 115 7.77 -19.47 -18.41
N THR A 116 7.41 -20.52 -19.15
CA THR A 116 6.83 -21.74 -18.58
C THR A 116 7.82 -22.68 -17.90
N ALA A 117 9.12 -22.47 -18.12
CA ALA A 117 10.18 -23.22 -17.47
C ALA A 117 10.52 -22.72 -16.05
N ILE A 118 10.13 -21.48 -15.69
CA ILE A 118 10.52 -20.84 -14.41
C ILE A 118 9.36 -20.36 -13.51
N PRO A 119 8.23 -21.07 -13.42
CA PRO A 119 7.04 -20.59 -12.71
C PRO A 119 7.28 -20.38 -11.21
N THR A 120 8.16 -21.18 -10.59
CA THR A 120 8.57 -21.02 -9.18
C THR A 120 9.33 -19.71 -8.94
N ILE A 121 10.20 -19.31 -9.88
CA ILE A 121 10.97 -18.05 -9.76
C ILE A 121 10.01 -16.86 -9.87
N ILE A 122 9.07 -16.92 -10.81
CA ILE A 122 8.03 -15.90 -10.98
C ILE A 122 7.23 -15.73 -9.67
N ALA A 123 6.83 -16.84 -9.05
CA ALA A 123 6.10 -16.82 -7.78
C ALA A 123 6.91 -16.21 -6.63
N ILE A 124 8.21 -16.51 -6.53
CA ILE A 124 9.10 -15.96 -5.49
C ILE A 124 9.28 -14.45 -5.69
N ILE A 125 9.53 -13.99 -6.92
CA ILE A 125 9.65 -12.56 -7.23
C ILE A 125 8.35 -11.83 -6.89
N TYR A 126 7.21 -12.43 -7.23
CA TYR A 126 5.90 -11.87 -6.92
C TYR A 126 5.68 -11.75 -5.40
N MET A 127 6.04 -12.77 -4.61
CA MET A 127 5.99 -12.68 -3.15
C MET A 127 6.87 -11.57 -2.59
N PHE A 128 8.09 -11.43 -3.12
CA PHE A 128 9.01 -10.37 -2.69
C PHE A 128 8.46 -8.97 -3.02
N PHE A 129 7.90 -8.79 -4.22
CA PHE A 129 7.21 -7.56 -4.62
C PHE A 129 6.11 -7.19 -3.62
N TRP A 130 5.27 -8.15 -3.24
CA TRP A 130 4.20 -7.93 -2.27
C TRP A 130 4.67 -7.68 -0.83
N ALA A 131 5.80 -8.25 -0.43
CA ALA A 131 6.43 -7.97 0.85
C ALA A 131 6.97 -6.53 0.89
N LEU A 132 7.69 -6.13 -0.16
CA LEU A 132 8.26 -4.79 -0.32
C LEU A 132 7.16 -3.72 -0.42
N LEU A 133 6.07 -4.04 -1.11
CA LEU A 133 4.89 -3.18 -1.16
C LEU A 133 4.22 -3.01 0.20
N GLY A 134 4.09 -4.11 0.96
CA GLY A 134 3.64 -4.05 2.34
C GLY A 134 4.51 -3.09 3.15
N TYR A 135 5.83 -3.22 3.03
CA TYR A 135 6.82 -2.35 3.68
C TYR A 135 6.65 -0.88 3.31
N GLU A 136 6.59 -0.54 2.02
CA GLU A 136 6.41 0.86 1.58
C GLU A 136 5.09 1.45 2.07
N ILE A 137 3.99 0.68 2.07
CA ILE A 137 2.71 1.14 2.64
C ILE A 137 2.81 1.35 4.15
N GLY A 138 3.53 0.48 4.86
CA GLY A 138 3.78 0.61 6.28
C GLY A 138 4.58 1.86 6.63
N LYS A 139 5.62 2.13 5.84
CA LYS A 139 6.49 3.29 5.99
C LYS A 139 5.79 4.60 5.64
N GLY A 140 5.02 4.63 4.55
CA GLY A 140 4.40 5.85 4.03
C GLY A 140 3.04 6.23 4.64
N PHE A 141 2.32 5.29 5.27
CA PHE A 141 0.94 5.54 5.74
C PHE A 141 0.68 5.22 7.22
N GLY A 142 1.69 4.77 7.97
CA GLY A 142 1.58 4.55 9.42
C GLY A 142 0.31 3.78 9.83
N HIS A 143 -0.46 4.30 10.78
CA HIS A 143 -1.68 3.68 11.31
C HIS A 143 -2.84 3.62 10.28
N GLY A 144 -2.93 4.60 9.36
CA GLY A 144 -3.94 4.66 8.29
C GLY A 144 -3.72 3.66 7.15
N GLY A 145 -2.47 3.21 6.96
CA GLY A 145 -2.07 2.30 5.90
C GLY A 145 -2.71 0.91 5.92
N ARG A 146 -3.25 0.47 7.07
CA ARG A 146 -3.87 -0.87 7.22
C ARG A 146 -5.11 -1.06 6.32
N THR A 147 -5.97 -0.04 6.24
CA THR A 147 -7.18 -0.09 5.42
C THR A 147 -6.85 -0.01 3.94
N LEU A 148 -5.84 0.81 3.59
CA LEU A 148 -5.29 0.93 2.24
C LEU A 148 -4.66 -0.38 1.77
N LEU A 149 -3.80 -1.00 2.59
CA LEU A 149 -3.21 -2.30 2.35
C LEU A 149 -4.32 -3.33 2.07
N LYS A 150 -5.32 -3.44 2.94
CA LYS A 150 -6.40 -4.43 2.80
C LYS A 150 -7.21 -4.23 1.52
N LYS A 151 -7.66 -3.01 1.21
CA LYS A 151 -8.46 -2.74 -0.01
C LYS A 151 -7.64 -2.97 -1.28
N THR A 152 -6.40 -2.48 -1.30
CA THR A 152 -5.49 -2.56 -2.45
C THR A 152 -5.07 -4.01 -2.70
N PHE A 153 -4.75 -4.75 -1.63
CA PHE A 153 -4.46 -6.17 -1.70
C PHE A 153 -5.66 -6.96 -2.25
N LEU A 154 -6.86 -6.78 -1.68
CA LEU A 154 -8.04 -7.53 -2.12
C LEU A 154 -8.40 -7.25 -3.59
N LEU A 155 -8.36 -5.98 -4.01
CA LEU A 155 -8.72 -5.57 -5.38
C LEU A 155 -7.82 -6.20 -6.45
N SER A 156 -6.53 -6.37 -6.14
CA SER A 156 -5.55 -6.97 -7.04
C SER A 156 -5.54 -8.50 -6.99
N LEU A 157 -5.84 -9.09 -5.83
CA LEU A 157 -5.80 -10.54 -5.63
C LEU A 157 -7.08 -11.23 -6.12
N ILE A 158 -8.24 -10.55 -6.06
CA ILE A 158 -9.54 -11.11 -6.50
C ILE A 158 -9.50 -11.56 -7.98
N PRO A 159 -9.07 -10.73 -8.96
CA PRO A 159 -9.00 -11.16 -10.36
C PRO A 159 -8.07 -12.36 -10.57
N ASN A 160 -6.94 -12.39 -9.87
CA ASN A 160 -5.97 -13.47 -9.99
C ASN A 160 -6.48 -14.79 -9.37
N LEU A 161 -7.11 -14.72 -8.19
CA LEU A 161 -7.78 -15.87 -7.57
C LEU A 161 -8.92 -16.39 -8.42
N LEU A 162 -9.76 -15.51 -8.96
CA LEU A 162 -10.85 -15.90 -9.84
C LEU A 162 -10.33 -16.64 -11.06
N LEU A 163 -9.28 -16.15 -11.72
CA LEU A 163 -8.67 -16.82 -12.86
C LEU A 163 -8.16 -18.23 -12.49
N MET A 164 -7.46 -18.36 -11.36
CA MET A 164 -6.99 -19.67 -10.88
C MET A 164 -8.13 -20.64 -10.54
N VAL A 165 -9.23 -20.13 -9.99
CA VAL A 165 -10.41 -20.95 -9.68
C VAL A 165 -11.12 -21.39 -10.96
N LEU A 166 -11.29 -20.48 -11.93
CA LEU A 166 -11.90 -20.78 -13.23
C LEU A 166 -11.10 -21.81 -14.03
N THR A 167 -9.77 -21.80 -13.93
CA THR A 167 -8.92 -22.83 -14.55
C THR A 167 -9.03 -24.18 -13.83
N VAL A 168 -9.13 -24.22 -12.50
CA VAL A 168 -9.33 -25.48 -11.73
C VAL A 168 -10.69 -26.12 -12.02
N PHE A 169 -11.75 -25.32 -12.18
CA PHE A 169 -13.08 -25.81 -12.53
C PHE A 169 -13.26 -26.14 -14.02
N GLU A 170 -12.17 -26.15 -14.79
CA GLU A 170 -12.17 -26.48 -16.23
C GLU A 170 -13.09 -25.59 -17.08
N ILE A 171 -13.50 -24.43 -16.56
CA ILE A 171 -14.25 -23.41 -17.33
C ILE A 171 -13.35 -22.81 -18.41
N ILE A 172 -12.04 -22.72 -18.13
CA ILE A 172 -11.01 -22.40 -19.11
C ILE A 172 -10.19 -23.67 -19.39
N PRO A 173 -9.97 -24.07 -20.67
CA PRO A 173 -9.28 -25.31 -20.99
C PRO A 173 -7.86 -25.34 -20.44
N HIS A 174 -7.48 -26.40 -19.71
CA HIS A 174 -6.13 -26.57 -19.17
C HIS A 174 -5.03 -26.55 -20.24
N SER A 175 -5.35 -27.01 -21.45
CA SER A 175 -4.43 -27.02 -22.60
C SER A 175 -3.94 -25.63 -23.01
N TRP A 176 -4.67 -24.57 -22.68
CA TRP A 176 -4.27 -23.20 -22.98
C TRP A 176 -3.09 -22.73 -22.12
N PHE A 177 -2.86 -23.42 -21.00
CA PHE A 177 -1.85 -23.06 -20.02
C PHE A 177 -0.84 -24.18 -19.76
N GLU A 178 -0.84 -25.26 -20.53
CA GLU A 178 0.24 -26.25 -20.46
C GLU A 178 1.54 -25.64 -21.03
N PRO A 179 2.70 -25.90 -20.40
CA PRO A 179 2.94 -26.67 -19.16
C PRO A 179 2.89 -25.83 -17.87
N LEU A 180 2.56 -24.54 -17.95
CA LEU A 180 2.56 -23.56 -16.86
C LEU A 180 1.70 -23.98 -15.65
N LEU A 181 0.46 -24.42 -15.91
CA LEU A 181 -0.58 -24.57 -14.89
C LEU A 181 -0.94 -26.05 -14.70
N THR A 182 0.04 -26.85 -14.27
CA THR A 182 -0.23 -28.19 -13.74
C THR A 182 -1.11 -28.09 -12.49
N LYS A 183 -1.97 -29.09 -12.23
CA LYS A 183 -2.86 -29.10 -11.05
C LYS A 183 -2.10 -28.86 -9.73
N SER A 184 -0.91 -29.45 -9.60
CA SER A 184 -0.02 -29.25 -8.45
C SER A 184 0.47 -27.80 -8.31
N PHE A 185 0.80 -27.15 -9.42
CA PHE A 185 1.23 -25.76 -9.43
C PHE A 185 0.08 -24.81 -9.07
N ILE A 186 -1.13 -25.06 -9.57
CA ILE A 186 -2.30 -24.23 -9.20
C ILE A 186 -2.59 -24.31 -7.71
N ILE A 187 -2.56 -25.50 -7.11
CA ILE A 187 -2.74 -25.68 -5.67
C ILE A 187 -1.64 -24.92 -4.90
N ALA A 188 -0.38 -25.01 -5.34
CA ALA A 188 0.71 -24.25 -4.75
C ALA A 188 0.47 -22.73 -4.86
N CYS A 189 0.03 -22.22 -6.01
CA CYS A 189 -0.30 -20.82 -6.20
C CYS A 189 -1.45 -20.36 -5.28
N ILE A 190 -2.49 -21.17 -5.08
CA ILE A 190 -3.57 -20.86 -4.13
C ILE A 190 -3.01 -20.72 -2.70
N ILE A 191 -2.18 -21.67 -2.27
CA ILE A 191 -1.54 -21.64 -0.95
C ILE A 191 -0.64 -20.39 -0.81
N LEU A 192 0.21 -20.11 -1.81
CA LEU A 192 1.06 -18.92 -1.83
C LEU A 192 0.23 -17.63 -1.80
N THR A 193 -0.92 -17.62 -2.47
CA THR A 193 -1.85 -16.49 -2.50
C THR A 193 -2.52 -16.25 -1.14
N LEU A 194 -2.78 -17.30 -0.37
CA LEU A 194 -3.24 -17.18 1.01
C LEU A 194 -2.12 -16.68 1.94
N ILE A 195 -0.88 -17.13 1.74
CA ILE A 195 0.31 -16.73 2.51
C ILE A 195 0.78 -15.30 2.14
N LEU A 196 0.43 -14.82 0.96
CA LEU A 196 0.75 -13.46 0.50
C LEU A 196 0.22 -12.37 1.43
N TYR A 197 -0.99 -12.56 2.00
CA TYR A 197 -1.56 -11.60 2.94
C TYR A 197 -0.73 -11.44 4.23
N PRO A 198 -0.38 -12.52 4.96
CA PRO A 198 0.50 -12.39 6.13
C PRO A 198 1.89 -11.88 5.78
N ILE A 199 2.44 -12.19 4.60
CA ILE A 199 3.72 -11.64 4.14
C ILE A 199 3.64 -10.12 3.96
N SER A 200 2.63 -9.63 3.22
CA SER A 200 2.43 -8.18 3.04
C SER A 200 2.14 -7.48 4.38
N TRP A 201 1.46 -8.16 5.30
CA TRP A 201 1.23 -7.64 6.65
C TRP A 201 2.53 -7.53 7.47
N LEU A 202 3.43 -8.52 7.37
CA LEU A 202 4.75 -8.48 7.99
C LEU A 202 5.59 -7.33 7.43
N GLY A 203 5.60 -7.17 6.10
CA GLY A 203 6.21 -6.02 5.43
C GLY A 203 5.67 -4.71 5.99
N TYR A 204 4.34 -4.55 6.04
CA TYR A 204 3.68 -3.38 6.60
C TYR A 204 4.08 -3.08 8.04
N ARG A 205 4.14 -4.11 8.90
CA ARG A 205 4.57 -3.93 10.29
C ARG A 205 6.03 -3.50 10.40
N TRP A 206 6.89 -3.96 9.48
CA TRP A 206 8.29 -3.56 9.42
C TRP A 206 8.46 -2.13 8.92
N GLY A 207 7.79 -1.76 7.83
CA GLY A 207 7.80 -0.39 7.31
C GLY A 207 7.33 0.63 8.33
N ARG A 208 6.26 0.31 9.06
CA ARG A 208 5.73 1.17 10.13
C ARG A 208 6.71 1.38 11.28
N LYS A 209 7.55 0.39 11.61
CA LYS A 209 8.58 0.54 12.64
C LYS A 209 9.76 1.38 12.19
N ALA A 210 9.98 1.50 10.88
CA ALA A 210 11.07 2.27 10.30
C ALA A 210 10.71 3.75 10.06
N SER A 211 9.42 4.12 10.20
CA SER A 211 8.96 5.51 10.12
C SER A 211 8.78 6.17 11.50
N ILE A 212 9.00 5.43 12.59
CA ILE A 212 9.10 5.94 13.97
C ILE A 212 10.58 6.13 14.26
#